data_AF-A0A6A6JLY0-F1
#
_entry.id   AF-A0A6A6JLY0-F1
#
_cell.length_a   1.000
_cell.length_b   1.000
_cell.length_c   1.000
_cell.angle_alpha   90.00
_cell.angle_beta   90.00
_cell.angle_gamma   90.00
#
_symmetry.space_group_name_H-M   'P 1'
#
loop_
_entity.id
_entity.type
_entity.pdbx_description
1 polymer ?
#
loop_
_entity_poly.entity_id
_entity_poly.type
_entity_poly.pdbx_seq_one_letter_code
_entity_poly.pdbx_strand_id
1 'polypeptide(L)'
;MAITGQRPEADNAQNVLHDVIEKLKMDPTSITPDDARRLHEHFTAIDPSTARIIAAVEANPASHDDIAAATGTTEALSKAVHTSLHTIVQDLVSAVDKNPNDVTDEILRLTQVALSRMRSALGIANAPHPELEPELHEEMAKIAPKVKQGTVTKAEADHLHSLEARAHGHTEKGGLTAAAQSIAAKRDRRQSISSGSNDQAASDIRGLDAQEQSHRDRQENLDKVEAVLRPKIENEPEHVTKEDAAVLVSREQRAHNVVHKGSLAAQAQSLADRNENLHPAKAEICGKGVDKITKADAAMPQSRETRAPGTHEEGCHASPIQSIADKKEGHGAVPAQ
;
A
#
# COMPACT_ATOMS: atom_id res chain seq x y z
N MET A 1 3.10 -45.93 31.98
CA MET A 1 2.58 -44.67 32.55
C MET A 1 2.84 -43.56 31.55
N ALA A 2 1.82 -43.17 30.78
CA ALA A 2 1.93 -42.07 29.83
C ALA A 2 1.64 -40.75 30.57
N ILE A 3 2.64 -39.87 30.63
CA ILE A 3 2.50 -38.53 31.20
C ILE A 3 1.84 -37.68 30.11
N THR A 4 0.53 -37.49 30.22
CA THR A 4 -0.21 -36.50 29.44
C THR A 4 0.20 -35.10 29.91
N GLY A 5 1.22 -34.54 29.28
CA GLY A 5 1.56 -33.12 29.40
C GLY A 5 0.51 -32.27 28.70
N GLN A 6 -0.56 -31.91 29.42
CA GLN A 6 -1.45 -30.84 28.98
C GLN A 6 -0.65 -29.54 28.91
N ARG A 7 -0.67 -28.93 27.72
CA ARG A 7 0.13 -27.77 27.35
C ARG A 7 -0.60 -26.51 27.85
N PRO A 8 -0.06 -25.75 28.83
CA PRO A 8 -0.75 -24.64 29.49
C PRO A 8 -1.08 -23.43 28.58
N GLU A 9 -0.61 -23.43 27.33
CA GLU A 9 -0.83 -22.31 26.40
C GLU A 9 -2.22 -22.29 25.77
N ALA A 10 -2.90 -23.43 25.67
CA ALA A 10 -4.23 -23.49 25.04
C ALA A 10 -5.31 -22.79 25.89
N ASP A 11 -5.20 -22.87 27.22
CA ASP A 11 -6.17 -22.29 28.14
C ASP A 11 -6.09 -20.74 28.15
N ASN A 12 -4.89 -20.19 27.93
CA ASN A 12 -4.71 -18.74 27.90
C ASN A 12 -5.37 -18.10 26.66
N ALA A 13 -5.27 -18.74 25.49
CA ALA A 13 -5.87 -18.23 24.25
C ALA A 13 -7.41 -18.17 24.35
N GLN A 14 -8.04 -19.20 24.92
CA GLN A 14 -9.49 -19.24 25.09
C GLN A 14 -10.00 -18.13 26.02
N ASN A 15 -9.27 -17.84 27.09
CA ASN A 15 -9.61 -16.75 28.01
C ASN A 15 -9.53 -15.38 27.32
N VAL A 16 -8.49 -15.13 26.51
CA VAL A 16 -8.35 -13.88 25.74
C VAL A 16 -9.52 -13.69 24.77
N LEU A 17 -9.92 -14.74 24.05
CA LEU A 17 -11.06 -14.65 23.13
C LEU A 17 -12.37 -14.39 23.88
N HIS A 18 -12.60 -15.07 25.00
CA HIS A 18 -13.80 -14.88 25.80
C HIS A 18 -13.89 -13.45 26.36
N ASP A 19 -12.78 -12.90 26.86
CA ASP A 19 -12.73 -11.53 27.36
C ASP A 19 -13.04 -10.50 26.27
N VAL A 20 -12.51 -10.67 25.06
CA VAL A 20 -12.80 -9.76 23.94
C VAL A 20 -14.25 -9.89 23.48
N ILE A 21 -14.81 -11.10 23.47
CA ILE A 21 -16.23 -11.31 23.13
C ILE A 21 -17.15 -10.68 24.19
N GLU A 22 -16.85 -10.83 25.48
CA GLU A 22 -17.63 -10.19 26.54
C GLU A 22 -17.52 -8.67 26.50
N LYS A 23 -16.33 -8.11 26.21
CA LYS A 23 -16.18 -6.68 25.93
C LYS A 23 -17.03 -6.24 24.74
N LEU A 24 -17.00 -6.96 23.62
CA LEU A 24 -17.86 -6.68 22.45
C LEU A 24 -19.35 -6.67 22.80
N LYS A 25 -19.80 -7.57 23.67
CA LYS A 25 -21.22 -7.65 24.07
C LYS A 25 -21.63 -6.54 25.01
N MET A 26 -20.78 -6.19 25.98
CA MET A 26 -21.09 -5.20 27.01
C MET A 26 -20.94 -3.78 26.47
N ASP A 27 -19.82 -3.51 25.81
CA ASP A 27 -19.51 -2.22 25.21
C ASP A 27 -18.49 -2.38 24.08
N PRO A 28 -18.94 -2.37 22.80
CA PRO A 28 -18.06 -2.50 21.64
C PRO A 28 -16.97 -1.42 21.56
N THR A 29 -17.17 -0.28 22.23
CA THR A 29 -16.22 0.85 22.22
C THR A 29 -15.11 0.69 23.26
N SER A 30 -15.26 -0.25 24.19
CA SER A 30 -14.24 -0.59 25.18
C SER A 30 -13.05 -1.37 24.60
N ILE A 31 -13.13 -1.76 23.32
CA ILE A 31 -12.07 -2.48 22.62
C ILE A 31 -10.94 -1.54 22.25
N THR A 32 -9.76 -1.85 22.77
CA THR A 32 -8.54 -1.11 22.50
C THR A 32 -7.72 -1.76 21.38
N PRO A 33 -6.80 -1.03 20.73
CA PRO A 33 -5.84 -1.63 19.80
C PRO A 33 -4.97 -2.73 20.43
N ASP A 34 -4.78 -2.72 21.75
CA ASP A 34 -4.05 -3.77 22.48
C ASP A 34 -4.84 -5.09 22.51
N ASP A 35 -6.17 -5.01 22.64
CA ASP A 35 -7.06 -6.18 22.57
C ASP A 35 -6.99 -6.83 21.18
N ALA A 36 -6.95 -6.02 20.11
CA ALA A 36 -6.78 -6.48 18.73
C ALA A 36 -5.44 -7.22 18.54
N ARG A 37 -4.35 -6.64 19.06
CA ARG A 37 -3.01 -7.23 19.00
C ARG A 37 -2.95 -8.57 19.74
N ARG A 38 -3.50 -8.64 20.95
CA ARG A 38 -3.57 -9.90 21.74
C ARG A 38 -4.37 -10.98 21.01
N LEU A 39 -5.47 -10.61 20.36
CA LEU A 39 -6.26 -11.58 19.58
C LEU A 39 -5.47 -12.11 18.38
N HIS A 40 -4.75 -11.21 17.68
CA HIS A 40 -3.93 -11.56 16.52
C HIS A 40 -2.74 -12.47 16.89
N GLU A 41 -2.10 -12.24 18.03
CA GLU A 41 -0.96 -13.05 18.51
C GLU A 41 -1.36 -14.49 18.85
N HIS A 42 -2.58 -14.70 19.36
CA HIS A 42 -3.03 -16.02 19.82
C HIS A 42 -3.87 -16.78 18.79
N PHE A 43 -4.46 -16.10 17.81
CA PHE A 43 -5.33 -16.71 16.82
C PHE A 43 -4.86 -16.43 15.40
N THR A 44 -4.23 -17.44 14.79
CA THR A 44 -4.16 -17.50 13.33
C THR A 44 -5.57 -17.69 12.78
N ALA A 45 -5.99 -16.85 11.84
CA ALA A 45 -7.30 -16.86 11.20
C ALA A 45 -7.53 -18.12 10.34
N ILE A 46 -7.60 -19.29 10.98
CA ILE A 46 -7.87 -20.59 10.35
C ILE A 46 -9.37 -20.74 10.10
N ASP A 47 -10.19 -20.19 11.01
CA ASP A 47 -11.64 -20.25 10.95
C ASP A 47 -12.24 -18.91 10.44
N PRO A 48 -13.21 -18.96 9.50
CA PRO A 48 -13.86 -17.77 8.95
C PRO A 48 -14.64 -16.92 9.97
N SER A 49 -15.10 -17.50 11.08
CA SER A 49 -15.74 -16.77 12.18
C SER A 49 -14.72 -15.93 12.94
N THR A 50 -13.61 -16.52 13.36
CA THR A 50 -12.49 -15.83 14.03
C THR A 50 -11.90 -14.76 13.12
N ALA A 51 -11.76 -15.02 11.82
CA ALA A 51 -11.32 -14.03 10.85
C ALA A 51 -12.24 -12.79 10.78
N ARG A 52 -13.56 -12.98 10.83
CA ARG A 52 -14.53 -11.87 10.89
C ARG A 52 -14.43 -11.08 12.19
N ILE A 53 -14.22 -11.76 13.32
CA ILE A 53 -14.06 -11.10 14.62
C ILE A 53 -12.78 -10.26 14.63
N ILE A 54 -11.65 -10.81 14.16
CA ILE A 54 -10.38 -10.07 14.02
C ILE A 54 -10.58 -8.84 13.13
N ALA A 55 -11.19 -9.01 11.95
CA ALA A 55 -11.42 -7.89 11.03
C ALA A 55 -12.34 -6.81 11.63
N ALA A 56 -13.38 -7.19 12.38
CA ALA A 56 -14.27 -6.25 13.06
C ALA A 56 -13.55 -5.48 14.18
N VAL A 57 -12.70 -6.17 14.94
CA VAL A 57 -11.91 -5.59 16.03
C VAL A 57 -10.83 -4.65 15.49
N GLU A 58 -10.18 -4.99 14.38
CA GLU A 58 -9.18 -4.14 13.71
C GLU A 58 -9.79 -2.91 13.01
N ALA A 59 -10.99 -3.04 12.45
CA ALA A 59 -11.68 -1.94 11.77
C ALA A 59 -12.25 -0.87 12.73
N ASN A 60 -12.50 -1.24 13.98
CA ASN A 60 -13.13 -0.36 14.97
C ASN A 60 -12.27 0.90 15.29
N PRO A 61 -10.98 0.79 15.66
CA PRO A 61 -10.16 1.98 15.94
C PRO A 61 -9.88 2.84 14.71
N ALA A 62 -9.72 2.24 13.52
CA ALA A 62 -9.43 2.98 12.28
C ALA A 62 -10.59 3.91 11.86
N SER A 63 -11.83 3.55 12.18
CA SER A 63 -12.99 4.40 11.90
C SER A 63 -13.04 5.68 12.74
N HIS A 64 -12.32 5.72 13.87
CA HIS A 64 -12.37 6.82 14.82
C HIS A 64 -11.47 8.01 14.39
N ASP A 65 -10.30 7.72 13.82
CA ASP A 65 -9.33 8.73 13.39
C ASP A 65 -9.78 9.45 12.10
N ASP A 66 -10.43 8.73 11.17
CA ASP A 66 -10.93 9.32 9.93
C ASP A 66 -12.11 10.29 10.16
N ILE A 67 -12.91 10.08 11.21
CA ILE A 67 -13.99 11.00 11.60
C ILE A 67 -13.42 12.30 12.19
N ALA A 68 -12.32 12.20 12.95
CA ALA A 68 -11.62 13.37 13.50
C ALA A 68 -10.94 14.21 12.40
N ALA A 69 -10.38 13.55 11.38
CA ALA A 69 -9.72 14.24 10.27
C ALA A 69 -10.71 14.91 9.28
N ALA A 70 -11.88 14.32 9.04
CA ALA A 70 -12.82 14.82 8.04
C ALA A 70 -13.71 15.98 8.49
N THR A 71 -13.82 16.25 9.80
CA THR A 71 -14.85 17.18 10.31
C THR A 71 -14.35 18.60 10.59
N GLY A 72 -13.06 18.86 10.75
CA GLY A 72 -12.50 20.22 10.86
C GLY A 72 -13.14 21.12 11.95
N THR A 73 -13.97 20.56 12.82
CA THR A 73 -14.81 21.29 13.76
C THR A 73 -14.15 21.36 15.14
N THR A 74 -14.11 22.59 15.65
CA THR A 74 -13.63 23.00 16.97
C THR A 74 -14.01 22.04 18.10
N GLU A 75 -13.03 21.78 18.99
CA GLU A 75 -12.99 20.91 20.17
C GLU A 75 -14.22 20.82 21.09
N ALA A 76 -15.24 21.66 20.92
CA ALA A 76 -16.45 21.64 21.74
C ALA A 76 -17.44 20.52 21.37
N LEU A 77 -17.47 20.08 20.10
CA LEU A 77 -18.35 18.96 19.66
C LEU A 77 -17.67 17.59 19.71
N SER A 78 -16.34 17.52 19.73
CA SER A 78 -15.62 16.23 19.80
C SER A 78 -15.79 15.51 21.14
N LYS A 79 -16.21 16.22 22.19
CA LYS A 79 -16.54 15.64 23.51
C LYS A 79 -17.93 15.01 23.59
N ALA A 80 -18.78 15.22 22.57
CA ALA A 80 -20.10 14.58 22.45
C ALA A 80 -20.08 13.35 21.53
N VAL A 81 -18.90 12.85 21.14
CA VAL A 81 -18.70 11.85 20.08
C VAL A 81 -19.20 10.44 20.44
N HIS A 82 -19.76 10.24 21.63
CA HIS A 82 -20.42 9.00 22.01
C HIS A 82 -21.92 9.13 22.28
N THR A 83 -22.58 10.20 21.82
CA THR A 83 -24.04 10.10 21.68
C THR A 83 -24.32 9.09 20.59
N SER A 84 -24.92 7.95 20.96
CA SER A 84 -25.45 6.96 20.03
C SER A 84 -26.11 7.69 18.86
N LEU A 85 -25.83 7.26 17.63
CA LEU A 85 -26.42 7.86 16.44
C LEU A 85 -27.97 7.87 16.50
N HIS A 86 -28.57 6.94 17.28
CA HIS A 86 -29.99 6.96 17.62
C HIS A 86 -30.40 8.22 18.40
N THR A 87 -29.59 8.64 19.37
CA THR A 87 -29.80 9.88 20.15
C THR A 87 -29.73 11.10 19.25
N ILE A 88 -28.77 11.16 18.32
CA ILE A 88 -28.67 12.28 17.36
C ILE A 88 -29.93 12.36 16.49
N VAL A 89 -30.39 11.22 15.97
CA VAL A 89 -31.64 11.17 15.18
C VAL A 89 -32.84 11.60 16.03
N GLN A 90 -32.94 11.16 17.28
CA GLN A 90 -34.07 11.48 18.15
C GLN A 90 -34.06 12.95 18.61
N ASP A 91 -32.88 13.52 18.85
CA ASP A 91 -32.70 14.93 19.16
C ASP A 91 -33.08 15.80 17.96
N LEU A 92 -32.69 15.38 16.75
CA LEU A 92 -33.03 16.08 15.52
C LEU A 92 -34.54 16.03 15.25
N VAL A 93 -35.18 14.86 15.41
CA VAL A 93 -36.65 14.74 15.34
C VAL A 93 -37.32 15.63 16.38
N SER A 94 -36.84 15.61 17.62
CA SER A 94 -37.39 16.44 18.71
C SER A 94 -37.21 17.95 18.46
N ALA A 95 -36.13 18.36 17.80
CA ALA A 95 -35.87 19.76 17.43
C ALA A 95 -36.80 20.20 16.30
N VAL A 96 -36.97 19.37 15.27
CA VAL A 96 -37.89 19.61 14.13
C VAL A 96 -39.33 19.74 14.63
N ASP A 97 -39.76 18.85 15.55
CA ASP A 97 -41.13 18.87 16.10
C ASP A 97 -41.40 20.11 16.96
N LYS A 98 -40.39 20.60 17.71
CA LYS A 98 -40.52 21.78 18.57
C LYS A 98 -40.52 23.08 17.76
N ASN A 99 -39.59 23.22 16.81
CA ASN A 99 -39.40 24.43 16.01
C ASN A 99 -39.17 24.09 14.53
N PRO A 100 -40.20 23.83 13.73
CA PRO A 100 -40.03 23.47 12.32
C PRO A 100 -39.42 24.59 11.47
N ASN A 101 -39.54 25.85 11.91
CA ASN A 101 -38.97 27.00 11.22
C ASN A 101 -37.44 27.11 11.36
N ASP A 102 -36.84 26.41 12.33
CA ASP A 102 -35.38 26.40 12.55
C ASP A 102 -34.67 25.35 11.67
N VAL A 103 -35.42 24.59 10.87
CA VAL A 103 -34.86 23.60 9.94
C VAL A 103 -34.26 24.29 8.73
N THR A 104 -32.95 24.49 8.76
CA THR A 104 -32.18 25.02 7.64
C THR A 104 -31.81 23.93 6.64
N ASP A 105 -31.49 24.32 5.40
CA ASP A 105 -31.00 23.41 4.36
C ASP A 105 -29.75 22.62 4.80
N GLU A 106 -28.94 23.20 5.69
CA GLU A 106 -27.75 22.56 6.26
C GLU A 106 -28.12 21.38 7.17
N ILE A 107 -29.15 21.53 8.01
CA ILE A 107 -29.66 20.46 8.88
C ILE A 107 -30.24 19.32 8.03
N LEU A 108 -30.98 19.64 6.98
CA LEU A 108 -31.51 18.63 6.05
C LEU A 108 -30.38 17.86 5.35
N ARG A 109 -29.36 18.56 4.85
CA ARG A 109 -28.20 17.95 4.20
C ARG A 109 -27.43 17.06 5.17
N LEU A 110 -27.21 17.49 6.40
CA LEU A 110 -26.52 16.70 7.43
C LEU A 110 -27.30 15.43 7.77
N THR A 111 -28.63 15.55 7.90
CA THR A 111 -29.52 14.42 8.15
C THR A 111 -29.47 13.41 7.01
N GLN A 112 -29.47 13.88 5.76
CA GLN A 112 -29.34 13.02 4.58
C GLN A 112 -28.00 12.28 4.56
N VAL A 113 -26.90 12.96 4.88
CA VAL A 113 -25.56 12.32 4.99
C VAL A 113 -25.54 11.26 6.08
N ALA A 114 -26.12 11.55 7.26
CA ALA A 114 -26.24 10.60 8.36
C ALA A 114 -27.04 9.36 7.93
N LEU A 115 -28.22 9.54 7.33
CA LEU A 115 -29.05 8.46 6.80
C LEU A 115 -28.33 7.63 5.73
N SER A 116 -27.62 8.26 4.79
CA SER A 116 -26.82 7.56 3.79
C SER A 116 -25.74 6.68 4.44
N ARG A 117 -25.04 7.19 5.45
CA ARG A 117 -24.05 6.42 6.21
C ARG A 117 -24.68 5.29 7.01
N MET A 118 -25.82 5.52 7.65
CA MET A 118 -26.57 4.45 8.34
C MET A 118 -26.95 3.33 7.38
N ARG A 119 -27.53 3.69 6.23
CA ARG A 119 -27.90 2.71 5.20
C ARG A 119 -26.68 1.94 4.71
N SER A 120 -25.53 2.62 4.55
CA SER A 120 -24.27 1.97 4.20
C SER A 120 -23.78 1.02 5.29
N ALA A 121 -23.81 1.43 6.56
CA ALA A 121 -23.36 0.62 7.70
C ALA A 121 -24.24 -0.62 7.90
N LEU A 122 -25.54 -0.51 7.62
CA LEU A 122 -26.48 -1.63 7.64
C LEU A 122 -26.35 -2.55 6.41
N GLY A 123 -25.48 -2.24 5.46
CA GLY A 123 -25.39 -2.95 4.17
C GLY A 123 -26.60 -2.71 3.25
N ILE A 124 -27.50 -1.80 3.62
CA ILE A 124 -28.72 -1.44 2.88
C ILE A 124 -28.42 -0.48 1.73
N ALA A 125 -27.25 0.18 1.71
CA ALA A 125 -26.89 1.10 0.62
C ALA A 125 -26.85 0.43 -0.76
N ASN A 126 -26.64 -0.89 -0.79
CA ASN A 126 -26.68 -1.71 -2.00
C ASN A 126 -27.79 -2.78 -1.91
N ALA A 127 -28.77 -2.60 -1.02
CA ALA A 127 -29.90 -3.52 -0.98
C ALA A 127 -30.60 -3.47 -2.35
N PRO A 128 -30.83 -4.64 -2.98
CA PRO A 128 -31.50 -4.69 -4.26
C PRO A 128 -32.85 -3.99 -4.14
N HIS A 129 -33.11 -3.04 -5.04
CA HIS A 129 -34.38 -2.35 -5.13
C HIS A 129 -35.25 -3.07 -6.18
N PRO A 130 -36.07 -4.07 -5.79
CA PRO A 130 -36.86 -4.85 -6.74
C PRO A 130 -37.86 -3.98 -7.52
N GLU A 131 -38.23 -2.82 -6.98
CA GLU A 131 -39.09 -1.84 -7.65
C GLU A 131 -38.48 -1.26 -8.93
N LEU A 132 -37.15 -1.29 -9.09
CA LEU A 132 -36.44 -0.82 -10.28
C LEU A 132 -36.23 -1.91 -11.34
N GLU A 133 -36.52 -3.18 -11.03
CA GLU A 133 -36.42 -4.27 -12.01
C GLU A 133 -37.27 -4.05 -13.28
N PRO A 134 -38.54 -3.60 -13.23
CA PRO A 134 -39.31 -3.40 -14.46
C PRO A 134 -38.70 -2.31 -15.36
N GLU A 135 -38.19 -1.23 -14.76
CA GLU A 135 -37.50 -0.15 -15.48
C GLU A 135 -36.19 -0.66 -16.11
N LEU A 136 -35.42 -1.46 -15.36
CA LEU A 136 -34.21 -2.10 -15.87
C LEU A 136 -34.51 -3.01 -17.07
N HIS A 137 -35.54 -3.85 -17.00
CA HIS A 137 -35.91 -4.74 -18.11
C HIS A 137 -36.34 -3.95 -19.36
N GLU A 138 -37.07 -2.85 -19.18
CA GLU A 138 -37.46 -1.98 -20.30
C GLU A 138 -36.24 -1.35 -20.99
N GLU A 139 -35.29 -0.81 -20.20
CA GLU A 139 -34.06 -0.24 -20.75
C GLU A 139 -33.14 -1.30 -21.38
N MET A 140 -33.04 -2.48 -20.79
CA MET A 140 -32.33 -3.62 -21.40
C MET A 140 -32.92 -3.98 -22.76
N ALA A 141 -34.26 -3.99 -22.90
CA ALA A 141 -34.92 -4.25 -24.17
C ALA A 141 -34.63 -3.16 -25.22
N LYS A 142 -34.55 -1.88 -24.82
CA LYS A 142 -34.19 -0.76 -25.69
C LYS A 142 -32.72 -0.80 -26.13
N ILE A 143 -31.80 -1.17 -25.24
CA ILE A 143 -30.35 -1.15 -25.49
C ILE A 143 -29.86 -2.42 -26.20
N ALA A 144 -30.51 -3.57 -26.00
CA ALA A 144 -30.12 -4.83 -26.63
C ALA A 144 -29.90 -4.77 -28.16
N PRO A 145 -30.78 -4.16 -28.99
CA PRO A 145 -30.51 -4.02 -30.42
C PRO A 145 -29.33 -3.08 -30.71
N LYS A 146 -29.13 -2.01 -29.93
CA LYS A 146 -28.01 -1.06 -30.09
C LYS A 146 -26.66 -1.69 -29.77
N VAL A 147 -26.62 -2.57 -28.77
CA VAL A 147 -25.45 -3.39 -28.44
C VAL A 147 -25.09 -4.30 -29.62
N LYS A 148 -26.07 -5.01 -30.21
CA LYS A 148 -25.83 -5.85 -31.40
C LYS A 148 -25.32 -5.06 -32.60
N GLN A 149 -25.79 -3.82 -32.76
CA GLN A 149 -25.38 -2.92 -33.85
C GLN A 149 -24.08 -2.16 -33.56
N GLY A 150 -23.58 -2.15 -32.32
CA GLY A 150 -22.42 -1.36 -31.92
C GLY A 150 -22.66 0.15 -31.90
N THR A 151 -23.91 0.58 -31.73
CA THR A 151 -24.32 2.01 -31.82
C THR A 151 -24.60 2.65 -30.46
N VAL A 152 -24.32 1.94 -29.36
CA VAL A 152 -24.53 2.42 -27.98
C VAL A 152 -23.72 3.68 -27.70
N THR A 153 -24.37 4.67 -27.12
CA THR A 153 -23.74 5.91 -26.64
C THR A 153 -23.27 5.76 -25.19
N LYS A 154 -22.29 6.59 -24.78
CA LYS A 154 -21.79 6.59 -23.39
C LYS A 154 -22.90 6.84 -22.36
N ALA A 155 -23.77 7.82 -22.63
CA ALA A 155 -24.88 8.14 -21.73
C ALA A 155 -25.85 6.95 -21.53
N GLU A 156 -26.15 6.20 -22.59
CA GLU A 156 -27.00 5.01 -22.50
C GLU A 156 -26.32 3.89 -21.70
N ALA A 157 -25.02 3.67 -21.90
CA ALA A 157 -24.26 2.67 -21.16
C ALA A 157 -24.16 3.01 -19.66
N ASP A 158 -23.89 4.28 -19.33
CA ASP A 158 -23.81 4.75 -17.93
C ASP A 158 -25.18 4.71 -17.24
N HIS A 159 -26.26 5.05 -17.96
CA HIS A 159 -27.62 4.97 -17.46
C HIS A 159 -28.02 3.52 -17.13
N LEU A 160 -27.76 2.58 -18.04
CA LEU A 160 -28.03 1.16 -17.83
C LEU A 160 -27.22 0.60 -16.65
N HIS A 161 -25.94 0.98 -16.53
CA HIS A 161 -25.09 0.60 -15.41
C HIS A 161 -25.62 1.10 -14.07
N SER A 162 -26.08 2.35 -14.01
CA SER A 162 -26.67 2.92 -12.81
C SER A 162 -27.99 2.24 -12.43
N LEU A 163 -28.82 1.86 -13.41
CA LEU A 163 -30.05 1.11 -13.13
C LEU A 163 -29.75 -0.30 -12.61
N GLU A 164 -28.85 -1.03 -13.25
CA GLU A 164 -28.46 -2.39 -12.83
C GLU A 164 -27.83 -2.39 -11.43
N ALA A 165 -26.91 -1.45 -11.17
CA ALA A 165 -26.27 -1.31 -9.86
C ALA A 165 -27.29 -0.98 -8.76
N ARG A 166 -28.35 -0.20 -9.05
CA ARG A 166 -29.41 0.09 -8.08
C ARG A 166 -30.39 -1.07 -7.90
N ALA A 167 -30.71 -1.80 -8.97
CA ALA A 167 -31.64 -2.92 -8.93
C ALA A 167 -31.02 -4.15 -8.24
N HIS A 168 -29.78 -4.49 -8.56
CA HIS A 168 -29.12 -5.72 -8.10
C HIS A 168 -28.00 -5.48 -7.07
N GLY A 169 -27.57 -4.24 -6.85
CA GLY A 169 -26.42 -3.93 -5.99
C GLY A 169 -25.06 -4.27 -6.63
N HIS A 170 -25.05 -4.87 -7.82
CA HIS A 170 -23.86 -5.22 -8.58
C HIS A 170 -24.18 -5.29 -10.08
N THR A 171 -23.15 -5.24 -10.93
CA THR A 171 -23.30 -5.48 -12.37
C THR A 171 -22.79 -6.85 -12.76
N GLU A 172 -23.58 -7.58 -13.55
CA GLU A 172 -23.22 -8.92 -14.01
C GLU A 172 -22.01 -8.89 -14.95
N LYS A 173 -20.97 -9.66 -14.63
CA LYS A 173 -19.77 -9.76 -15.46
C LYS A 173 -20.11 -10.43 -16.78
N GLY A 174 -19.99 -9.69 -17.88
CA GLY A 174 -20.34 -10.17 -19.23
C GLY A 174 -21.82 -10.03 -19.59
N GLY A 175 -22.62 -9.40 -18.73
CA GLY A 175 -24.01 -9.04 -19.03
C GLY A 175 -24.15 -7.95 -20.09
N LEU A 176 -25.40 -7.62 -20.42
CA LEU A 176 -25.73 -6.61 -21.44
C LEU A 176 -25.08 -5.25 -21.16
N THR A 177 -25.07 -4.84 -19.88
CA THR A 177 -24.46 -3.59 -19.42
C THR A 177 -22.96 -3.56 -19.65
N ALA A 178 -22.24 -4.64 -19.31
CA ALA A 178 -20.81 -4.73 -19.55
C ALA A 178 -20.49 -4.65 -21.05
N ALA A 179 -21.31 -5.29 -21.89
CA ALA A 179 -21.20 -5.18 -23.34
C ALA A 179 -21.48 -3.75 -23.84
N ALA A 180 -22.52 -3.09 -23.31
CA ALA A 180 -22.85 -1.70 -23.63
C ALA A 180 -21.71 -0.74 -23.28
N GLN A 181 -21.13 -0.83 -22.08
CA GLN A 181 -19.98 -0.03 -21.66
C GLN A 181 -18.75 -0.28 -22.54
N SER A 182 -18.46 -1.54 -22.89
CA SER A 182 -17.34 -1.88 -23.78
C SER A 182 -17.49 -1.25 -25.16
N ILE A 183 -18.70 -1.31 -25.74
CA ILE A 183 -19.02 -0.73 -27.05
C ILE A 183 -18.91 0.79 -27.00
N ALA A 184 -19.51 1.43 -25.99
CA ALA A 184 -19.45 2.87 -25.82
C ALA A 184 -17.99 3.36 -25.68
N ALA A 185 -17.18 2.71 -24.83
CA ALA A 185 -15.76 3.03 -24.68
C ALA A 185 -14.97 2.82 -25.97
N LYS A 186 -15.26 1.77 -26.74
CA LYS A 186 -14.62 1.52 -28.05
C LYS A 186 -15.00 2.59 -29.06
N ARG A 187 -16.23 3.08 -29.03
CA ARG A 187 -16.74 4.15 -29.91
C ARG A 187 -16.09 5.49 -29.58
N ASP A 188 -16.03 5.86 -28.30
CA ASP A 188 -15.38 7.10 -27.84
C ASP A 188 -13.91 7.13 -28.28
N ARG A 189 -13.18 6.02 -28.13
CA ARG A 189 -11.79 5.92 -28.62
C ARG A 189 -11.70 6.18 -30.13
N ARG A 190 -12.60 5.62 -30.93
CA ARG A 190 -12.62 5.84 -32.39
C ARG A 190 -12.92 7.30 -32.77
N GLN A 191 -13.83 7.95 -32.05
CA GLN A 191 -14.18 9.36 -32.31
C GLN A 191 -13.04 10.32 -31.94
N SER A 192 -12.30 10.02 -30.86
CA SER A 192 -11.11 10.79 -30.50
C SER A 192 -9.99 10.65 -31.53
N ILE A 193 -9.84 9.48 -32.15
CA ILE A 193 -8.83 9.25 -33.20
C ILE A 193 -9.18 9.99 -34.51
N SER A 194 -10.47 10.09 -34.88
CA SER A 194 -10.87 10.74 -36.13
C SER A 194 -10.81 12.27 -36.11
N SER A 195 -10.65 12.90 -34.94
CA SER A 195 -10.59 14.37 -34.82
C SER A 195 -9.16 14.93 -34.78
N GLY A 196 -8.15 14.06 -34.76
CA GLY A 196 -6.73 14.42 -34.63
C GLY A 196 -5.87 14.17 -35.87
N SER A 197 -6.42 14.29 -37.09
CA SER A 197 -5.65 14.10 -38.32
C SER A 197 -5.13 15.42 -38.90
N ASN A 198 -3.99 15.86 -38.38
CA ASN A 198 -2.81 16.22 -39.16
C ASN A 198 -1.61 16.09 -38.23
N ASP A 199 -0.61 15.30 -38.63
CA ASP A 199 0.64 15.02 -37.92
C ASP A 199 0.59 14.02 -36.76
N GLN A 200 0.32 12.75 -37.08
CA GLN A 200 1.29 11.69 -36.80
C GLN A 200 0.87 10.38 -37.47
N ALA A 201 1.66 10.02 -38.48
CA ALA A 201 1.68 8.70 -39.06
C ALA A 201 2.07 7.66 -37.99
N ALA A 202 1.46 6.47 -38.09
CA ALA A 202 1.91 5.19 -37.55
C ALA A 202 1.57 4.82 -36.08
N SER A 203 0.28 4.71 -35.74
CA SER A 203 -0.10 3.83 -34.61
C SER A 203 -1.33 2.94 -34.84
N ASP A 204 -1.83 2.87 -36.07
CA ASP A 204 -2.82 1.88 -36.46
C ASP A 204 -2.12 0.76 -37.24
N ILE A 205 -1.92 -0.38 -36.57
CA ILE A 205 -2.20 -1.73 -37.07
C ILE A 205 -1.83 -2.73 -35.96
N ARG A 206 -2.85 -3.48 -35.53
CA ARG A 206 -2.86 -4.61 -34.59
C ARG A 206 -2.79 -4.20 -33.14
N GLY A 207 -3.81 -4.62 -32.38
CA GLY A 207 -3.72 -4.73 -30.94
C GLY A 207 -2.43 -5.46 -30.63
N LEU A 208 -1.45 -4.71 -30.14
CA LEU A 208 -0.33 -5.29 -29.45
C LEU A 208 -0.95 -6.20 -28.40
N ASP A 209 -0.55 -7.46 -28.45
CA ASP A 209 -0.94 -8.46 -27.48
C ASP A 209 -0.91 -7.80 -26.09
N ALA A 210 -1.92 -8.03 -25.24
CA ALA A 210 -1.93 -7.46 -23.89
C ALA A 210 -0.60 -7.77 -23.16
N GLN A 211 0.04 -8.87 -23.55
CA GLN A 211 1.37 -9.27 -23.15
C GLN A 211 2.49 -8.32 -23.61
N GLU A 212 2.45 -7.80 -24.85
CA GLU A 212 3.42 -6.85 -25.37
C GLU A 212 3.26 -5.47 -24.70
N GLN A 213 2.02 -5.00 -24.49
CA GLN A 213 1.80 -3.78 -23.73
C GLN A 213 2.33 -3.92 -22.29
N SER A 214 2.01 -5.04 -21.63
CA SER A 214 2.54 -5.35 -20.29
C SER A 214 4.07 -5.40 -20.27
N HIS A 215 4.72 -5.90 -21.32
CA HIS A 215 6.17 -5.92 -21.41
C HIS A 215 6.75 -4.51 -21.54
N ARG A 216 6.13 -3.66 -22.37
CA ARG A 216 6.54 -2.24 -22.51
C ARG A 216 6.40 -1.48 -21.22
N ASP A 217 5.27 -1.62 -20.53
CA ASP A 217 5.04 -0.96 -19.25
C ASP A 217 6.06 -1.41 -18.19
N ARG A 218 6.46 -2.70 -18.20
CA ARG A 218 7.51 -3.22 -17.31
C ARG A 218 8.89 -2.66 -17.66
N GLN A 219 9.22 -2.54 -18.94
CA GLN A 219 10.48 -1.96 -19.41
C GLN A 219 10.58 -0.48 -19.04
N GLU A 220 9.54 0.31 -19.31
CA GLU A 220 9.54 1.75 -19.01
C GLU A 220 9.69 2.00 -17.49
N ASN A 221 9.07 1.14 -16.67
CA ASN A 221 9.26 1.21 -15.22
C ASN A 221 10.68 0.86 -14.77
N LEU A 222 11.37 -0.06 -15.45
CA LEU A 222 12.79 -0.34 -15.21
C LEU A 222 13.63 0.87 -15.61
N ASP A 223 13.46 1.39 -16.82
CA ASP A 223 14.22 2.52 -17.35
C ASP A 223 14.10 3.77 -16.47
N LYS A 224 12.92 4.05 -15.92
CA LYS A 224 12.70 5.16 -14.97
C LYS A 224 13.50 4.99 -13.68
N VAL A 225 13.54 3.79 -13.13
CA VAL A 225 14.31 3.50 -11.91
C VAL A 225 15.81 3.54 -12.20
N GLU A 226 16.24 3.00 -13.35
CA GLU A 226 17.63 3.11 -13.79
C GLU A 226 18.07 4.56 -13.95
N ALA A 227 17.24 5.42 -14.55
CA ALA A 227 17.55 6.84 -14.70
C ALA A 227 17.76 7.57 -13.37
N VAL A 228 17.02 7.18 -12.33
CA VAL A 228 17.16 7.76 -10.98
C VAL A 228 18.41 7.23 -10.27
N LEU A 229 18.70 5.92 -10.38
CA LEU A 229 19.76 5.29 -9.60
C LEU A 229 21.13 5.26 -10.30
N ARG A 230 21.18 5.32 -11.63
CA ARG A 230 22.43 5.37 -12.40
C ARG A 230 23.38 6.49 -11.92
N PRO A 231 22.97 7.76 -11.75
CA PRO A 231 23.90 8.79 -11.28
C PRO A 231 24.41 8.52 -9.86
N LYS A 232 23.61 7.88 -9.00
CA LYS A 232 24.02 7.50 -7.65
C LYS A 232 25.05 6.38 -7.67
N ILE A 233 24.86 5.38 -8.53
CA ILE A 233 25.79 4.26 -8.71
C ILE A 233 27.13 4.71 -9.29
N GLU A 234 27.11 5.66 -10.24
CA GLU A 234 28.30 6.13 -10.96
C GLU A 234 29.10 7.18 -10.16
N ASN A 235 28.42 8.13 -9.51
CA ASN A 235 29.08 9.24 -8.84
C ASN A 235 29.25 9.03 -7.32
N GLU A 236 28.40 8.23 -6.70
CA GLU A 236 28.35 8.05 -5.23
C GLU A 236 28.19 6.57 -4.84
N PRO A 237 29.11 5.68 -5.29
CA PRO A 237 28.96 4.23 -5.10
C PRO A 237 28.86 3.80 -3.63
N GLU A 238 29.42 4.59 -2.71
CA GLU A 238 29.41 4.39 -1.26
C GLU A 238 28.04 4.67 -0.59
N HIS A 239 27.15 5.42 -1.27
CA HIS A 239 25.81 5.75 -0.78
C HIS A 239 24.72 4.79 -1.31
N VAL A 240 25.10 3.81 -2.14
CA VAL A 240 24.18 2.80 -2.65
C VAL A 240 23.77 1.86 -1.52
N THR A 241 22.46 1.80 -1.21
CA THR A 241 21.91 0.97 -0.13
C THR A 241 21.34 -0.35 -0.66
N LYS A 242 21.01 -1.27 0.26
CA LYS A 242 20.35 -2.53 -0.10
C LYS A 242 18.97 -2.34 -0.70
N GLU A 243 18.25 -1.32 -0.26
CA GLU A 243 16.93 -0.96 -0.75
C GLU A 243 17.02 -0.52 -2.22
N ASP A 244 17.99 0.34 -2.55
CA ASP A 244 18.24 0.77 -3.93
C ASP A 244 18.49 -0.42 -4.87
N ALA A 245 19.39 -1.33 -4.43
CA ALA A 245 19.69 -2.55 -5.16
C ALA A 245 18.47 -3.47 -5.31
N ALA A 246 17.70 -3.67 -4.24
CA ALA A 246 16.51 -4.53 -4.25
C ALA A 246 15.42 -4.00 -5.20
N VAL A 247 15.25 -2.69 -5.30
CA VAL A 247 14.30 -2.08 -6.25
C VAL A 247 14.72 -2.38 -7.68
N LEU A 248 15.99 -2.16 -8.05
CA LEU A 248 16.49 -2.47 -9.39
C LEU A 248 16.34 -3.95 -9.73
N VAL A 249 16.77 -4.85 -8.83
CA VAL A 249 16.66 -6.30 -8.99
C VAL A 249 15.22 -6.72 -9.23
N SER A 250 14.26 -6.18 -8.45
CA SER A 250 12.84 -6.50 -8.61
C SER A 250 12.29 -6.02 -9.96
N ARG A 251 12.69 -4.84 -10.43
CA ARG A 251 12.23 -4.28 -11.71
C ARG A 251 12.82 -5.03 -12.90
N GLU A 252 14.11 -5.33 -12.86
CA GLU A 252 14.79 -6.12 -13.90
C GLU A 252 14.21 -7.53 -13.98
N GLN A 253 14.03 -8.19 -12.83
CA GLN A 253 13.41 -9.52 -12.76
C GLN A 253 11.99 -9.52 -13.31
N ARG A 254 11.19 -8.45 -13.13
CA ARG A 254 9.84 -8.37 -13.73
C ARG A 254 9.88 -8.14 -15.24
N ALA A 255 10.81 -7.31 -15.71
CA ALA A 255 10.95 -6.97 -17.13
C ALA A 255 11.51 -8.15 -17.94
N HIS A 256 12.58 -8.79 -17.46
CA HIS A 256 13.33 -9.79 -18.21
C HIS A 256 13.19 -11.22 -17.69
N ASN A 257 12.51 -11.44 -16.55
CA ASN A 257 12.41 -12.73 -15.84
C ASN A 257 13.76 -13.28 -15.34
N VAL A 258 14.84 -12.52 -15.46
CA VAL A 258 16.17 -12.85 -14.97
C VAL A 258 16.94 -11.55 -14.72
N VAL A 259 17.85 -11.57 -13.74
CA VAL A 259 18.84 -10.51 -13.53
C VAL A 259 20.12 -10.90 -14.25
N HIS A 260 20.55 -10.08 -15.21
CA HIS A 260 21.73 -10.39 -15.99
C HIS A 260 23.02 -10.08 -15.22
N LYS A 261 24.03 -10.95 -15.34
CA LYS A 261 25.36 -10.68 -14.76
C LYS A 261 25.95 -9.45 -15.44
N GLY A 262 26.38 -8.47 -14.66
CA GLY A 262 26.90 -7.21 -15.16
C GLY A 262 25.84 -6.15 -15.47
N SER A 263 24.55 -6.44 -15.28
CA SER A 263 23.49 -5.43 -15.33
C SER A 263 23.68 -4.37 -14.24
N LEU A 264 22.98 -3.23 -14.39
CA LEU A 264 22.99 -2.18 -13.38
C LEU A 264 22.48 -2.70 -12.03
N ALA A 265 21.49 -3.60 -12.01
CA ALA A 265 21.01 -4.20 -10.77
C ALA A 265 22.05 -5.10 -10.10
N ALA A 266 22.76 -5.93 -10.88
CA ALA A 266 23.84 -6.77 -10.36
C ALA A 266 25.00 -5.93 -9.81
N GLN A 267 25.33 -4.81 -10.47
CA GLN A 267 26.32 -3.84 -9.99
C GLN A 267 25.87 -3.17 -8.70
N ALA A 268 24.63 -2.66 -8.65
CA ALA A 268 24.05 -2.02 -7.47
C ALA A 268 24.05 -2.97 -6.26
N GLN A 269 23.67 -4.24 -6.48
CA GLN A 269 23.68 -5.24 -5.40
C GLN A 269 25.10 -5.53 -4.90
N SER A 270 26.08 -5.67 -5.80
CA SER A 270 27.47 -5.84 -5.39
C SER A 270 28.02 -4.63 -4.63
N LEU A 271 27.59 -3.40 -4.97
CA LEU A 271 28.00 -2.19 -4.25
C LEU A 271 27.35 -2.12 -2.87
N ALA A 272 26.04 -2.38 -2.78
CA ALA A 272 25.32 -2.40 -1.51
C ALA A 272 25.91 -3.43 -0.52
N ASP A 273 26.23 -4.65 -0.99
CA ASP A 273 26.87 -5.68 -0.15
C ASP A 273 28.27 -5.26 0.30
N ARG A 274 29.03 -4.53 -0.54
CA ARG A 274 30.33 -3.98 -0.15
C ARG A 274 30.17 -2.89 0.91
N ASN A 275 29.24 -1.96 0.72
CA ASN A 275 29.00 -0.84 1.64
C ASN A 275 28.57 -1.33 3.01
N GLU A 276 27.66 -2.32 3.07
CA GLU A 276 27.23 -2.92 4.33
C GLU A 276 28.39 -3.59 5.09
N ASN A 277 29.36 -4.17 4.38
CA ASN A 277 30.54 -4.77 5.01
C ASN A 277 31.60 -3.72 5.43
N LEU A 278 31.63 -2.55 4.77
CA LEU A 278 32.57 -1.47 5.05
C LEU A 278 32.11 -0.57 6.20
N HIS A 279 30.81 -0.29 6.33
CA HIS A 279 30.25 0.53 7.41
C HIS A 279 30.60 0.08 8.83
N PRO A 280 30.42 -1.20 9.23
CA PRO A 280 30.76 -1.66 10.56
C PRO A 280 32.27 -1.63 10.81
N ALA A 281 33.09 -1.93 9.79
CA ALA A 281 34.54 -1.86 9.90
C ALA A 281 35.04 -0.41 10.10
N LYS A 282 34.48 0.55 9.36
CA LYS A 282 34.77 1.98 9.54
C LYS A 282 34.31 2.48 10.92
N ALA A 283 33.13 2.07 11.38
CA ALA A 283 32.61 2.45 12.70
C ALA A 283 33.47 1.88 13.85
N GLU A 284 33.91 0.63 13.74
CA GLU A 284 34.79 0.01 14.73
C GLU A 284 36.15 0.73 14.83
N ILE A 285 36.74 1.12 13.70
CA ILE A 285 38.01 1.87 13.68
C ILE A 285 37.82 3.29 14.21
N CYS A 286 36.74 3.99 13.84
CA CYS A 286 36.47 5.35 14.34
C CYS A 286 36.20 5.39 15.85
N GLY A 287 35.66 4.31 16.43
CA GLY A 287 35.44 4.19 17.88
C GLY A 287 36.72 3.88 18.67
N LYS A 288 37.76 3.34 18.03
CA LYS A 288 39.07 3.12 18.67
C LYS A 288 39.82 4.46 18.69
N GLY A 289 40.01 5.04 19.88
CA GLY A 289 40.87 6.21 20.04
C GLY A 289 42.25 5.97 19.40
N VAL A 290 42.84 7.02 18.82
CA VAL A 290 44.05 6.96 17.98
C VAL A 290 45.18 6.13 18.61
N ASP A 291 45.27 6.12 19.94
CA ASP A 291 46.28 5.40 20.72
C ASP A 291 46.14 3.86 20.68
N LYS A 292 44.94 3.34 20.39
CA LYS A 292 44.63 1.90 20.40
C LYS A 292 44.64 1.22 19.03
N ILE A 293 44.89 1.97 17.95
CA ILE A 293 44.97 1.43 16.59
C ILE A 293 46.28 0.63 16.45
N THR A 294 46.17 -0.66 16.11
CA THR A 294 47.30 -1.58 15.88
C THR A 294 47.52 -1.85 14.39
N LYS A 295 48.69 -2.39 14.00
CA LYS A 295 48.94 -2.86 12.62
C LYS A 295 47.92 -3.92 12.16
N ALA A 296 47.39 -4.73 13.07
CA ALA A 296 46.35 -5.71 12.73
C ALA A 296 45.04 -5.03 12.31
N ASP A 297 44.68 -3.91 12.96
CA ASP A 297 43.52 -3.09 12.58
C ASP A 297 43.71 -2.42 11.21
N ALA A 298 44.95 -2.09 10.83
CA ALA A 298 45.30 -1.53 9.51
C ALA A 298 45.32 -2.57 8.38
N ALA A 299 45.72 -3.82 8.68
CA ALA A 299 45.80 -4.89 7.70
C ALA A 299 44.42 -5.40 7.23
N MET A 300 43.40 -5.32 8.09
CA MET A 300 42.03 -5.77 7.79
C MET A 300 41.38 -5.00 6.61
N PRO A 301 41.35 -3.65 6.60
CA PRO A 301 40.81 -2.89 5.48
C PRO A 301 41.65 -3.06 4.20
N GLN A 302 42.99 -3.16 4.30
CA GLN A 302 43.83 -3.43 3.12
C GLN A 302 43.56 -4.79 2.47
N SER A 303 43.42 -5.85 3.28
CA SER A 303 43.10 -7.20 2.79
C SER A 303 41.71 -7.23 2.12
N ARG A 304 40.76 -6.46 2.64
CA ARG A 304 39.43 -6.31 2.03
C ARG A 304 39.46 -5.50 0.73
N GLU A 305 40.21 -4.40 0.68
CA GLU A 305 40.39 -3.57 -0.54
C GLU A 305 41.07 -4.37 -1.67
N THR A 306 42.15 -5.08 -1.35
CA THR A 306 42.91 -5.89 -2.34
C THR A 306 42.13 -7.08 -2.91
N ARG A 307 41.09 -7.54 -2.22
CA ARG A 307 40.22 -8.62 -2.70
C ARG A 307 39.11 -8.12 -3.63
N ALA A 308 38.92 -6.81 -3.77
CA ALA A 308 37.97 -6.21 -4.69
C ALA A 308 38.67 -5.92 -6.03
N PRO A 309 38.40 -6.68 -7.10
CA PRO A 309 38.96 -6.36 -8.41
C PRO A 309 38.31 -5.08 -8.96
N GLY A 310 39.12 -4.04 -9.22
CA GLY A 310 38.80 -3.08 -10.29
C GLY A 310 38.90 -1.57 -10.03
N THR A 311 39.12 -1.05 -8.82
CA THR A 311 39.30 0.41 -8.65
C THR A 311 40.39 0.72 -7.62
N HIS A 312 41.57 1.10 -8.10
CA HIS A 312 42.53 1.87 -7.31
C HIS A 312 42.05 3.32 -7.31
N GLU A 313 41.13 3.67 -6.41
CA GLU A 313 40.85 5.09 -6.16
C GLU A 313 42.06 5.70 -5.45
N GLU A 314 42.61 6.76 -6.03
CA GLU A 314 43.68 7.59 -5.45
C GLU A 314 43.15 8.32 -4.21
N GLY A 315 43.03 7.57 -3.11
CA GLY A 315 42.41 8.07 -1.87
C GLY A 315 42.12 6.99 -0.82
N CYS A 316 42.60 5.75 -1.00
CA CYS A 316 42.39 4.65 -0.04
C CYS A 316 42.65 5.10 1.41
N HIS A 317 41.59 5.08 2.22
CA HIS A 317 41.60 5.41 3.65
C HIS A 317 42.55 4.50 4.46
N ALA A 318 42.99 3.38 3.90
CA ALA A 318 43.99 2.52 4.49
C ALA A 318 45.38 3.18 4.60
N SER A 319 45.76 4.06 3.66
CA SER A 319 47.11 4.67 3.63
C SER A 319 47.37 5.59 4.84
N PRO A 320 46.44 6.48 5.26
CA PRO A 320 46.58 7.23 6.51
C PRO A 320 46.67 6.33 7.76
N ILE A 321 45.89 5.26 7.84
CA ILE A 321 45.88 4.34 8.99
C ILE A 321 47.23 3.62 9.10
N GLN A 322 47.77 3.16 7.96
CA GLN A 322 49.09 2.53 7.89
C GLN A 322 50.21 3.52 8.29
N SER A 323 50.14 4.76 7.81
CA SER A 323 51.10 5.81 8.16
C SER A 323 51.10 6.13 9.67
N ILE A 324 49.93 6.15 10.31
CA ILE A 324 49.81 6.34 11.77
C ILE A 324 50.38 5.14 12.53
N ALA A 325 50.11 3.91 12.06
CA ALA A 325 50.64 2.69 12.66
C ALA A 325 52.18 2.63 12.57
N ASP A 326 52.75 2.95 11.41
CA ASP A 326 54.20 2.94 11.19
C ASP A 326 54.92 4.06 11.97
N LYS A 327 54.29 5.24 12.12
CA LYS A 327 54.85 6.35 12.90
C LYS A 327 54.98 6.03 14.40
N LYS A 328 54.09 5.21 14.97
CA LYS A 328 54.17 4.78 16.37
C LYS A 328 55.33 3.83 16.63
N GLU A 329 55.55 2.86 15.75
CA GLU A 329 56.69 1.94 15.91
C GLU A 329 58.04 2.68 15.79
N GLY A 330 58.11 3.74 14.99
CA GLY A 330 59.31 4.56 14.86
C GLY A 330 59.66 5.42 16.09
N HIS A 331 58.71 5.72 16.99
CA HIS A 331 58.94 6.60 18.16
C HIS A 331 59.11 5.84 19.50
N GLY A 332 58.83 4.53 19.54
CA GLY A 332 58.93 3.71 20.76
C GLY A 332 60.32 3.14 21.05
N ALA A 333 61.27 3.26 20.12
CA ALA A 333 62.61 2.69 20.26
C ALA A 333 63.65 3.74 20.70
N VAL A 334 63.42 4.40 21.85
CA VAL A 334 64.52 5.06 22.55
C VAL A 334 65.00 4.08 23.63
N PRO A 335 66.16 3.40 23.44
CA PRO A 335 66.70 2.53 24.46
C PRO A 335 67.02 3.36 25.70
N ALA A 336 66.38 3.03 26.83
CA ALA A 336 66.74 3.60 28.12
C ALA A 336 68.21 3.24 28.41
N GLN A 337 69.06 4.26 28.50
CA GLN A 337 70.43 4.16 29.00
C GLN A 337 70.45 4.14 30.52
#